data_AF-A0A661VTL4-F1
#
_entry.id   AF-A0A661VTL4-F1
#
_cell.length_a   1.000
_cell.length_b   1.000
_cell.length_c   1.000
_cell.angle_alpha   90.00
_cell.angle_beta   90.00
_cell.angle_gamma   90.00
#
_symmetry.space_group_name_H-M   'P 1'
#
loop_
_entity.id
_entity.type
_entity.pdbx_description
1 polymer ?
#
loop_
_entity_poly.entity_id
_entity_poly.type
_entity_poly.pdbx_seq_one_letter_code
_entity_poly.pdbx_strand_id
1 'polypeptide(L)'
;DRARGGTILSTEDLFVHLAPILQPERILLLGNAPGVLDNWRRVIPSITPATYPQIAPFLRGSCCTDVTGGMADKVEHMVSLVQELPELRVWILTGQEPGNLKRALLDPGATPGTYISWNTD
;
A
#
# COMPACT_ATOMS: atom_id res chain seq x y z
N ASP A 1 -34.95 1.61 -10.31
CA ASP A 1 -34.13 0.51 -10.84
C ASP A 1 -33.09 0.12 -9.79
N ARG A 2 -33.27 -1.04 -9.13
CA ARG A 2 -32.39 -1.59 -8.07
C ARG A 2 -31.90 -3.00 -8.44
N ALA A 3 -31.96 -3.35 -9.73
CA ALA A 3 -31.79 -4.71 -10.21
C ALA A 3 -30.40 -4.99 -10.82
N ARG A 4 -29.36 -4.32 -10.33
CA ARG A 4 -27.96 -4.71 -10.60
C ARG A 4 -27.27 -4.92 -9.27
N GLY A 5 -27.23 -6.19 -8.83
CA GLY A 5 -26.39 -6.62 -7.71
C GLY A 5 -24.93 -6.46 -8.09
N GLY A 6 -24.41 -5.24 -7.99
CA GLY A 6 -22.99 -4.95 -8.09
C GLY A 6 -22.39 -4.94 -6.69
N THR A 7 -21.28 -5.65 -6.51
CA THR A 7 -20.42 -5.46 -5.33
C THR A 7 -19.29 -4.53 -5.74
N ILE A 8 -18.94 -3.59 -4.87
CA ILE A 8 -17.71 -2.81 -5.03
C ILE A 8 -16.58 -3.69 -4.51
N LEU A 9 -15.61 -3.98 -5.37
CA LEU A 9 -14.38 -4.68 -4.99
C LEU A 9 -13.27 -3.63 -4.93
N SER A 10 -12.57 -3.52 -3.79
CA SER A 10 -11.43 -2.61 -3.70
C SER A 10 -10.24 -3.16 -4.50
N THR A 11 -9.28 -2.30 -4.82
CA THR A 11 -8.06 -2.74 -5.50
C THR A 11 -7.26 -3.68 -4.59
N GLU A 12 -7.30 -3.41 -3.29
CA GLU A 12 -6.64 -4.17 -2.24
C GLU A 12 -7.23 -5.59 -2.13
N ASP A 13 -8.56 -5.74 -2.19
CA ASP A 13 -9.20 -7.07 -2.20
C ASP A 13 -8.73 -7.90 -3.40
N LEU A 14 -8.55 -7.26 -4.56
CA LEU A 14 -8.04 -7.90 -5.76
C LEU A 14 -6.57 -8.33 -5.59
N PHE A 15 -5.74 -7.53 -4.94
CA PHE A 15 -4.36 -7.93 -4.61
C PHE A 15 -4.31 -9.09 -3.64
N VAL A 16 -5.10 -9.05 -2.55
CA VAL A 16 -5.19 -10.13 -1.57
C VAL A 16 -5.62 -11.44 -2.25
N HIS A 17 -6.55 -11.37 -3.20
CA HIS A 17 -7.00 -12.56 -3.92
C HIS A 17 -5.96 -13.09 -4.94
N LEU A 18 -5.32 -12.20 -5.72
CA LEU A 18 -4.47 -12.61 -6.84
C LEU A 18 -3.01 -12.88 -6.44
N ALA A 19 -2.48 -12.22 -5.43
CA ALA A 19 -1.06 -12.33 -5.09
C ALA A 19 -0.64 -13.74 -4.65
N PRO A 20 -1.43 -14.53 -3.89
CA PRO A 20 -1.08 -15.92 -3.59
C PRO A 20 -1.04 -16.82 -4.83
N ILE A 21 -1.79 -16.47 -5.88
CA ILE A 21 -1.88 -17.22 -7.14
C ILE A 21 -0.72 -16.86 -8.07
N LEU A 22 -0.47 -15.55 -8.23
CA LEU A 22 0.53 -15.03 -9.17
C LEU A 22 1.94 -14.96 -8.57
N GLN A 23 2.06 -14.97 -7.25
CA GLN A 23 3.30 -14.83 -6.48
C GLN A 23 4.20 -13.70 -7.00
N PRO A 24 3.69 -12.46 -7.10
CA PRO A 24 4.47 -11.36 -7.60
C PRO A 24 5.59 -11.00 -6.61
N GLU A 25 6.77 -10.68 -7.15
CA GLU A 25 7.87 -10.16 -6.34
C GLU A 25 7.57 -8.73 -5.83
N ARG A 26 6.75 -7.97 -6.58
CA ARG A 26 6.48 -6.55 -6.30
C ARG A 26 5.04 -6.14 -6.59
N ILE A 27 4.46 -5.31 -5.72
CA ILE A 27 3.22 -4.54 -5.95
C ILE A 27 3.52 -3.04 -5.83
N LEU A 28 3.06 -2.25 -6.79
CA LEU A 28 3.20 -0.79 -6.78
C LEU A 28 1.81 -0.14 -6.71
N LEU A 29 1.53 0.57 -5.62
CA LEU A 29 0.27 1.29 -5.39
C LEU A 29 0.49 2.79 -5.63
N LEU A 30 0.14 3.25 -6.83
CA LEU A 30 0.27 4.64 -7.23
C LEU A 30 -1.00 5.42 -6.89
N GLY A 31 -0.88 6.40 -5.99
CA GLY A 31 -1.99 7.23 -5.53
C GLY A 31 -1.74 8.73 -5.67
N ASN A 32 -2.56 9.52 -4.98
CA ASN A 32 -2.40 10.97 -4.85
C ASN A 32 -1.51 11.39 -3.66
N ALA A 33 -1.22 10.46 -2.74
CA ALA A 33 -0.31 10.70 -1.63
C ALA A 33 1.14 10.38 -2.04
N PRO A 34 2.16 11.10 -1.53
CA PRO A 34 3.56 10.78 -1.78
C PRO A 34 3.99 9.44 -1.17
N GLY A 35 3.24 8.93 -0.19
CA GLY A 35 3.44 7.68 0.53
C GLY A 35 2.51 7.64 1.74
N VAL A 36 2.81 6.75 2.70
CA VAL A 36 2.16 6.74 4.01
C VAL A 36 2.76 7.86 4.86
N LEU A 37 1.91 8.71 5.43
CA LEU A 37 2.34 9.86 6.22
C LEU A 37 2.28 9.57 7.72
N ASP A 38 3.26 10.07 8.46
CA ASP A 38 3.23 10.13 9.92
C ASP A 38 2.40 11.33 10.44
N ASN A 39 2.34 11.46 11.76
CA ASN A 39 1.68 12.56 12.46
C ASN A 39 2.30 13.96 12.18
N TRP A 40 3.53 14.04 11.68
CA TRP A 40 4.17 15.28 11.23
C TRP A 40 4.04 15.52 9.72
N ARG A 41 3.21 14.74 9.03
CA ARG A 41 3.02 14.76 7.56
C ARG A 41 4.30 14.46 6.78
N ARG A 42 5.19 13.66 7.35
CA ARG A 42 6.40 13.16 6.67
C ARG A 42 6.14 11.75 6.17
N VAL A 43 6.71 11.40 5.02
CA VAL A 43 6.59 10.05 4.49
C VAL A 43 7.35 9.08 5.40
N ILE A 44 6.66 8.02 5.84
CA ILE A 44 7.29 6.90 6.52
C ILE A 44 8.03 6.08 5.45
N PRO A 45 9.36 5.93 5.53
CA PRO A 45 10.13 5.30 4.46
C PRO A 45 9.90 3.79 4.38
N SER A 46 9.70 3.12 5.52
CA SER A 46 9.50 1.68 5.58
C SER A 46 8.49 1.28 6.66
N ILE A 47 7.67 0.29 6.35
CA ILE A 47 6.73 -0.36 7.25
C ILE A 47 6.96 -1.87 7.17
N THR A 48 7.02 -2.53 8.31
CA THR A 48 7.06 -3.99 8.40
C THR A 48 5.93 -4.45 9.31
N PRO A 49 5.56 -5.74 9.29
CA PRO A 49 4.63 -6.30 10.27
C PRO A 49 5.01 -6.02 11.73
N ALA A 50 6.32 -5.90 12.03
CA ALA A 50 6.79 -5.58 13.38
C ALA A 50 6.60 -4.09 13.75
N THR A 51 6.71 -3.17 12.79
CA THR A 51 6.55 -1.73 13.03
C THR A 51 5.09 -1.27 12.87
N TYR A 52 4.28 -2.00 12.10
CA TYR A 52 2.88 -1.66 11.81
C TYR A 52 2.02 -1.38 13.06
N PRO A 53 2.07 -2.18 14.16
CA PRO A 53 1.26 -1.92 15.34
C PRO A 53 1.50 -0.54 15.98
N GLN A 54 2.70 0.01 15.81
CA GLN A 54 3.07 1.33 16.35
C GLN A 54 2.48 2.48 15.52
N ILE A 55 2.27 2.26 14.21
CA ILE A 55 1.78 3.29 13.28
C ILE A 55 0.28 3.22 13.03
N ALA A 56 -0.33 2.03 13.13
CA ALA A 56 -1.75 1.80 12.85
C ALA A 56 -2.72 2.77 13.58
N PRO A 57 -2.49 3.13 14.87
CA PRO A 57 -3.35 4.10 15.56
C PRO A 57 -3.37 5.49 14.89
N PHE A 58 -2.25 5.92 14.32
CA PHE A 58 -2.14 7.23 13.66
C PHE A 58 -2.82 7.24 12.29
N LEU A 59 -2.76 6.11 11.56
CA LEU A 59 -3.37 5.97 10.24
C LEU A 59 -4.90 6.02 10.31
N ARG A 60 -5.49 5.43 11.37
CA ARG A 60 -6.95 5.44 11.58
C ARG A 60 -7.50 6.81 12.02
N GLY A 61 -6.66 7.66 12.64
CA GLY A 61 -7.05 9.02 13.05
C GLY A 61 -7.08 10.05 11.91
N SER A 62 -6.46 9.74 10.76
CA SER A 62 -6.46 10.55 9.55
C SER A 62 -7.79 10.40 8.79
N CYS A 63 -8.88 10.98 9.32
CA CYS A 63 -10.20 10.99 8.68
C CYS A 63 -10.21 11.78 7.35
N CYS A 64 -9.74 11.16 6.27
CA CYS A 64 -10.29 11.37 4.94
C CYS A 64 -11.11 10.13 4.62
N THR A 65 -12.43 10.29 4.65
CA THR A 65 -13.42 9.24 4.36
C THR A 65 -13.35 8.90 2.87
N ASP A 66 -12.48 7.97 2.51
CA ASP A 66 -12.40 7.42 1.16
C ASP A 66 -13.31 6.20 1.06
N VAL A 67 -14.18 6.19 0.06
CA VAL A 67 -15.23 5.17 -0.11
C VAL A 67 -14.70 3.84 -0.65
N THR A 68 -13.39 3.75 -0.92
CA THR A 68 -12.69 2.56 -1.41
C THR A 68 -11.75 1.90 -0.39
N GLY A 69 -11.83 2.29 0.88
CA GLY A 69 -10.87 1.88 1.91
C GLY A 69 -9.74 2.89 2.01
N GLY A 70 -9.53 3.44 3.21
CA GLY A 70 -8.61 4.55 3.45
C GLY A 70 -7.13 4.15 3.37
N MET A 71 -6.24 5.10 3.67
CA MET A 71 -4.81 4.79 3.80
C MET A 71 -4.56 3.70 4.86
N ALA A 72 -5.34 3.69 5.96
CA ALA A 72 -5.24 2.67 6.99
C ALA A 72 -5.53 1.26 6.43
N ASP A 73 -6.66 1.08 5.75
CA ASP A 73 -7.07 -0.22 5.20
C ASP A 73 -6.08 -0.72 4.14
N LYS A 74 -5.60 0.19 3.29
CA LYS A 74 -4.57 -0.10 2.29
C LYS A 74 -3.29 -0.62 2.92
N VAL A 75 -2.78 0.06 3.95
CA VAL A 75 -1.57 -0.39 4.65
C VAL A 75 -1.83 -1.72 5.38
N GLU A 76 -2.98 -1.87 6.03
CA GLU A 76 -3.36 -3.09 6.75
C GLU A 76 -3.36 -4.30 5.81
N HIS A 77 -4.06 -4.21 4.67
CA HIS A 77 -4.11 -5.29 3.68
C HIS A 77 -2.73 -5.63 3.11
N MET A 78 -1.89 -4.63 2.79
CA MET A 78 -0.55 -4.88 2.26
C MET A 78 0.39 -5.46 3.31
N VAL A 79 0.28 -5.03 4.57
CA VAL A 79 1.03 -5.63 5.69
C VAL A 79 0.63 -7.09 5.87
N SER A 80 -0.66 -7.41 5.91
CA SER A 80 -1.12 -8.81 5.98
C SER A 80 -0.61 -9.63 4.80
N LEU A 81 -0.63 -9.06 3.59
CA LEU A 81 -0.18 -9.78 2.39
C LEU A 81 1.31 -10.11 2.42
N VAL A 82 2.17 -9.20 2.90
CA VAL A 82 3.61 -9.51 3.08
C VAL A 82 3.87 -10.46 4.25
N GLN A 83 2.94 -10.60 5.20
CA GLN A 83 3.02 -11.66 6.22
C GLN A 83 2.76 -13.04 5.64
N GLU A 84 1.83 -13.14 4.70
CA GLU A 84 1.50 -14.38 4.01
C GLU A 84 2.53 -14.74 2.94
N LEU A 85 3.12 -13.73 2.28
CA LEU A 85 4.12 -13.85 1.23
C LEU A 85 5.38 -13.08 1.61
N PRO A 86 6.32 -13.65 2.39
CA PRO A 86 7.48 -12.92 2.90
C PRO A 86 8.41 -12.33 1.84
N GLU A 87 8.42 -12.91 0.62
CA GLU A 87 9.19 -12.42 -0.53
C GLU A 87 8.50 -11.26 -1.27
N LEU A 88 7.22 -11.00 -0.98
CA LEU A 88 6.48 -9.90 -1.59
C LEU A 88 6.96 -8.57 -1.02
N ARG A 89 7.15 -7.62 -1.94
CA ARG A 89 7.51 -6.24 -1.63
C ARG A 89 6.47 -5.28 -2.17
N VAL A 90 6.03 -4.33 -1.36
CA VAL A 90 4.99 -3.37 -1.76
C VAL A 90 5.52 -1.95 -1.65
N TRP A 91 5.19 -1.10 -2.63
CA TRP A 91 5.42 0.34 -2.53
C TRP A 91 4.13 1.12 -2.63
N ILE A 92 3.96 2.12 -1.74
CA ILE A 92 2.92 3.15 -1.85
C ILE A 92 3.62 4.46 -2.21
N LEU A 93 3.28 5.02 -3.37
CA LEU A 93 3.93 6.21 -3.91
C LEU A 93 2.95 7.10 -4.70
N THR A 94 3.34 8.35 -4.95
CA THR A 94 2.52 9.24 -5.79
C THR A 94 2.66 8.90 -7.27
N GLY A 95 1.51 8.76 -7.94
CA GLY A 95 1.40 8.69 -9.39
C GLY A 95 1.28 10.05 -10.07
N GLN A 96 1.25 11.15 -9.32
CA GLN A 96 1.07 12.50 -9.86
C GLN A 96 2.37 13.13 -10.36
N GLU A 97 3.53 12.63 -9.91
CA GLU A 97 4.84 13.12 -10.32
C GLU A 97 5.33 12.40 -11.58
N PRO A 98 5.58 13.14 -12.68
CA PRO A 98 6.09 12.56 -13.91
C PRO A 98 7.41 11.80 -13.69
N GLY A 99 7.47 10.57 -14.20
CA GLY A 99 8.66 9.73 -14.13
C GLY A 99 8.78 8.86 -12.88
N ASN A 100 7.92 9.02 -11.86
CA ASN A 100 7.97 8.16 -10.65
C ASN A 100 7.66 6.70 -10.97
N LEU A 101 6.65 6.41 -11.81
CA LEU A 101 6.38 5.05 -12.26
C LEU A 101 7.58 4.45 -13.00
N LYS A 102 8.17 5.22 -13.92
CA LYS A 102 9.35 4.77 -14.68
C LYS A 102 10.53 4.47 -13.74
N ARG A 103 10.77 5.33 -12.75
CA ARG A 103 11.82 5.11 -11.74
C ARG A 103 11.55 3.84 -10.92
N ALA A 104 10.33 3.68 -10.41
CA ALA A 104 9.94 2.49 -9.64
C ALA A 104 10.11 1.17 -10.42
N LEU A 105 9.88 1.20 -11.73
CA LEU A 105 10.04 0.04 -12.60
C LEU A 105 11.50 -0.26 -12.94
N LEU A 106 12.33 0.77 -13.20
CA LEU A 106 13.70 0.63 -13.70
C LEU A 106 14.78 0.62 -12.61
N ASP A 107 14.53 1.26 -11.47
CA ASP A 107 15.45 1.38 -10.34
C ASP A 107 14.69 1.17 -9.01
N PRO A 108 14.43 -0.09 -8.64
CA PRO A 108 13.61 -0.42 -7.48
C PRO A 108 14.18 0.16 -6.17
N GLY A 109 15.51 0.23 -6.04
CA GLY A 109 16.20 0.75 -4.85
C GLY A 109 16.06 2.26 -4.67
N ALA A 110 15.76 3.01 -5.74
CA ALA A 110 15.52 4.44 -5.70
C ALA A 110 14.02 4.81 -5.78
N THR A 111 13.12 3.85 -5.52
CA THR A 111 11.68 4.09 -5.55
C THR A 111 11.26 5.02 -4.41
N PRO A 112 10.67 6.19 -4.68
CA PRO A 112 10.19 7.09 -3.64
C PRO A 112 8.92 6.55 -2.97
N GLY A 113 8.59 7.08 -1.80
CA GLY A 113 7.36 6.76 -1.07
C GLY A 113 7.62 5.85 0.12
N THR A 114 6.64 4.98 0.40
CA THR A 114 6.70 4.03 1.53
C THR A 114 6.89 2.62 1.01
N TYR A 115 7.91 1.95 1.52
CA TYR A 115 8.21 0.55 1.26
C TYR A 115 7.60 -0.35 2.35
N ILE A 116 6.90 -1.41 1.96
CA ILE A 116 6.33 -2.40 2.88
C ILE A 116 6.93 -3.77 2.56
N SER A 117 7.50 -4.41 3.57
CA SER A 117 8.20 -5.69 3.46
C SER A 117 8.04 -6.51 4.75
N TRP A 118 8.29 -7.81 4.67
CA TRP A 118 8.25 -8.70 5.85
C TRP A 118 9.28 -8.30 6.92
N ASN A 119 10.50 -7.99 6.50
CA ASN A 119 11.60 -7.56 7.34
C ASN A 119 12.25 -6.28 6.78
N THR A 120 13.06 -5.63 7.62
CA THR A 120 13.95 -4.57 7.14
C THR A 120 15.11 -5.23 6.41
N ASP A 121 15.28 -4.90 5.12
CA ASP A 121 16.48 -5.20 4.34
C ASP A 121 17.71 -4.46 4.90
#